data_AF-A0A1E1KXA3-F1
#
_entry.id   AF-A0A1E1KXA3-F1
#
_cell.length_a   1.000
_cell.length_b   1.000
_cell.length_c   1.000
_cell.angle_alpha   90.00
_cell.angle_beta   90.00
_cell.angle_gamma   90.00
#
_symmetry.space_group_name_H-M   'P 1'
#
loop_
_entity.id
_entity.type
_entity.pdbx_description
1 polymer ?
#
loop_
_entity_poly.entity_id
_entity_poly.type
_entity_poly.pdbx_seq_one_letter_code
_entity_poly.pdbx_strand_id
1 'polypeptide(L)'
;MHFSTLLLPLMVLATVSGTETKDCNVSSCYASPLPPLSPLSLTTSRPTPWGKPAFTLPNGTLCCDSLTQVRAGINAIDAQLVELLAQRAAFVREATRFKRTIDSIDVPARDREVIEGAVNASRKTEPRLPETIARAVFEAIINASVPFEECVFGESEAGCGEE
;
A
#
# COMPACT_ATOMS: atom_id res chain seq x y z
N MET A 1 -1.92 -60.72 54.62
CA MET A 1 -2.54 -60.36 53.32
C MET A 1 -3.66 -59.37 53.59
N HIS A 2 -3.38 -58.06 53.50
CA HIS A 2 -4.38 -57.01 53.58
C HIS A 2 -4.12 -56.03 52.43
N PHE A 3 -5.10 -55.92 51.54
CA PHE A 3 -5.13 -55.00 50.40
C PHE A 3 -5.64 -53.64 50.88
N SER A 4 -4.85 -52.59 50.71
CA SER A 4 -5.28 -51.21 50.95
C SER A 4 -5.55 -50.55 49.60
N THR A 5 -6.82 -50.46 49.23
CA THR A 5 -7.30 -49.74 48.04
C THR A 5 -7.35 -48.24 48.34
N LEU A 6 -6.48 -47.46 47.69
CA LEU A 6 -6.56 -46.01 47.67
C LEU A 6 -7.43 -45.56 46.48
N LEU A 7 -8.60 -44.99 46.76
CA LEU A 7 -9.41 -44.25 45.79
C LEU A 7 -8.77 -42.88 45.53
N LEU A 8 -8.47 -42.56 44.26
CA LEU A 8 -8.14 -41.20 43.83
C LEU A 8 -9.41 -40.48 43.32
N PRO A 9 -9.57 -39.17 43.60
CA PRO A 9 -10.73 -38.41 43.15
C PRO A 9 -10.60 -38.05 41.66
N LEU A 10 -11.72 -38.16 40.94
CA LEU A 10 -11.87 -37.83 39.54
C LEU A 10 -11.92 -36.29 39.38
N MET A 11 -10.83 -35.68 38.87
CA MET A 11 -10.83 -34.27 38.49
C MET A 11 -11.63 -34.08 37.20
N VAL A 12 -12.72 -33.31 37.26
CA VAL A 12 -13.49 -32.88 36.09
C VAL A 12 -12.81 -31.67 35.48
N LEU A 13 -12.18 -31.85 34.31
CA LEU A 13 -11.58 -30.77 33.53
C LEU A 13 -12.69 -30.07 32.73
N ALA A 14 -13.12 -28.90 33.18
CA ALA A 14 -14.03 -28.06 32.41
C ALA A 14 -13.27 -27.46 31.23
N THR A 15 -13.53 -27.96 30.01
CA THR A 15 -13.01 -27.35 28.79
C THR A 15 -13.80 -26.07 28.49
N VAL A 16 -13.15 -24.92 28.68
CA VAL A 16 -13.61 -23.66 28.10
C VAL A 16 -13.37 -23.75 26.60
N SER A 17 -14.43 -23.93 25.81
CA SER A 17 -14.36 -23.72 24.36
C SER A 17 -14.26 -22.22 24.11
N GLY A 18 -13.05 -21.75 23.87
CA GLY A 18 -12.82 -20.43 23.28
C GLY A 18 -13.47 -20.40 21.90
N THR A 19 -14.30 -19.38 21.65
CA THR A 19 -14.86 -19.12 20.32
C THR A 19 -13.74 -18.61 19.42
N GLU A 20 -13.28 -19.48 18.53
CA GLU A 20 -12.26 -19.19 17.53
C GLU A 20 -12.82 -18.17 16.51
N THR A 21 -12.35 -16.93 16.60
CA THR A 21 -12.66 -15.92 15.59
C THR A 21 -11.98 -16.32 14.29
N LYS A 22 -12.77 -16.68 13.26
CA LYS A 22 -12.27 -16.89 11.89
C LYS A 22 -11.66 -15.59 11.38
N ASP A 23 -10.35 -15.50 11.40
CA ASP A 23 -9.60 -14.42 10.75
C ASP A 23 -9.88 -14.47 9.24
N CYS A 24 -10.49 -13.39 8.73
CA CYS A 24 -10.66 -13.19 7.31
C CYS A 24 -9.30 -12.86 6.69
N ASN A 25 -8.62 -13.88 6.17
CA ASN A 25 -7.32 -13.72 5.52
C ASN A 25 -7.48 -12.98 4.19
N VAL A 26 -7.32 -11.65 4.20
CA VAL A 26 -7.31 -10.77 3.01
C VAL A 26 -5.93 -10.65 2.36
N SER A 27 -4.97 -11.51 2.71
CA SER A 27 -3.59 -11.43 2.20
C SER A 27 -3.50 -11.53 0.67
N SER A 28 -4.40 -12.27 0.03
CA SER A 28 -4.49 -12.35 -1.43
C SER A 28 -4.79 -11.00 -2.10
N CYS A 29 -5.46 -10.08 -1.40
CA CYS A 29 -5.75 -8.72 -1.89
C CYS A 29 -4.53 -7.78 -1.85
N TYR A 30 -3.39 -8.21 -1.31
CA TYR A 30 -2.14 -7.44 -1.30
C TYR A 30 -1.20 -7.80 -2.47
N ALA A 31 -1.54 -8.81 -3.27
CA ALA A 31 -0.77 -9.21 -4.44
C ALA A 31 -1.20 -8.45 -5.71
N SER A 32 -0.44 -8.62 -6.80
CA SER A 32 -0.78 -8.18 -8.15
C SER A 32 -0.54 -9.33 -9.13
N PRO A 33 -1.52 -9.73 -9.97
CA PRO A 33 -2.87 -9.16 -10.10
C PRO A 33 -3.79 -9.52 -8.92
N LEU A 34 -4.87 -8.75 -8.76
CA LEU A 34 -5.91 -9.03 -7.76
C LEU A 34 -6.67 -10.33 -8.07
N PRO A 35 -7.14 -11.07 -7.05
CA PRO A 35 -7.98 -12.24 -7.26
C PRO A 35 -9.31 -11.85 -7.92
N PRO A 36 -9.89 -12.71 -8.77
CA PRO A 36 -11.19 -12.45 -9.38
C PRO A 36 -12.27 -12.34 -8.31
N LEU A 37 -13.22 -11.43 -8.53
CA LEU A 37 -14.35 -11.27 -7.62
C LEU A 37 -15.24 -12.52 -7.67
N SER A 38 -15.54 -13.09 -6.50
CA SER A 38 -16.63 -14.05 -6.39
C SER A 38 -17.97 -13.31 -6.58
N PRO A 39 -18.99 -13.92 -7.21
CA PRO A 39 -20.29 -13.28 -7.38
C PRO A 39 -20.84 -12.88 -6.01
N LEU A 40 -20.85 -11.58 -5.74
CA LEU A 40 -21.42 -11.01 -4.53
C LEU A 40 -22.94 -11.18 -4.62
N SER A 41 -23.57 -11.78 -3.60
CA SER A 41 -25.02 -11.75 -3.51
C SER A 41 -25.45 -10.30 -3.30
N LEU A 42 -26.32 -9.78 -4.18
CA LEU A 42 -26.88 -8.43 -4.09
C LEU A 42 -27.66 -8.19 -2.77
N THR A 43 -27.93 -9.25 -2.01
CA THR A 43 -28.57 -9.24 -0.69
C THR A 43 -27.58 -9.26 0.49
N THR A 44 -26.27 -9.17 0.25
CA THR A 44 -25.25 -9.23 1.32
C THR A 44 -25.21 -7.91 2.09
N SER A 45 -26.04 -7.77 3.13
CA SER A 45 -25.90 -6.70 4.12
C SER A 45 -24.92 -7.13 5.22
N ARG A 46 -23.80 -6.41 5.37
CA ARG A 46 -22.98 -6.50 6.60
C ARG A 46 -23.51 -5.51 7.63
N PRO A 47 -23.47 -5.83 8.93
CA PRO A 47 -23.68 -4.84 9.97
C PRO A 47 -22.63 -3.71 9.85
N THR A 48 -23.07 -2.46 10.01
CA THR A 48 -22.19 -1.33 10.38
C THR A 48 -21.47 -1.61 11.71
N PRO A 49 -20.25 -1.10 11.93
CA PRO A 49 -19.01 -1.44 11.23
C PRO A 49 -18.67 -2.93 11.40
N TRP A 50 -18.19 -3.59 10.36
CA TRP A 50 -17.71 -4.98 10.46
C TRP A 50 -16.22 -4.98 10.84
N GLY A 51 -15.84 -5.91 11.73
CA GLY A 51 -14.46 -6.06 12.19
C GLY A 51 -14.06 -5.10 13.32
N LYS A 52 -12.85 -5.28 13.84
CA LYS A 52 -12.22 -4.38 14.82
C LYS A 52 -11.34 -3.37 14.06
N PRO A 53 -11.14 -2.14 14.57
CA PRO A 53 -10.21 -1.18 13.96
C PRO A 53 -8.83 -1.82 13.83
N ALA A 54 -8.26 -1.79 12.63
CA ALA A 54 -7.27 -2.79 12.20
C ALA A 54 -5.83 -2.26 12.04
N PHE A 55 -5.58 -0.96 12.29
CA PHE A 55 -4.22 -0.44 12.25
C PHE A 55 -3.95 0.69 13.23
N THR A 56 -2.70 0.75 13.69
CA THR A 56 -2.21 1.75 14.63
C THR A 56 -1.68 2.95 13.86
N LEU A 57 -2.09 4.15 14.27
CA LEU A 57 -1.57 5.41 13.75
C LEU A 57 -0.11 5.62 14.18
N PRO A 58 0.66 6.47 13.50
CA PRO A 58 2.03 6.79 13.88
C PRO A 58 2.20 7.30 15.33
N ASN A 59 1.14 7.86 15.91
CA ASN A 59 1.12 8.34 17.30
C ASN A 59 0.84 7.23 18.35
N GLY A 60 0.75 5.96 17.93
CA GLY A 60 0.51 4.81 18.80
C GLY A 60 -0.97 4.56 19.16
N THR A 61 -1.90 5.36 18.67
CA THR A 61 -3.34 5.16 18.91
C THR A 61 -3.97 4.28 17.83
N LEU A 62 -5.03 3.54 18.16
CA LEU A 62 -5.80 2.80 17.15
C LEU A 62 -6.59 3.79 16.29
N CYS A 63 -6.42 3.71 14.97
CA CYS A 63 -7.37 4.33 14.06
C CYS A 63 -8.61 3.44 13.99
N CYS A 64 -9.85 3.92 13.95
CA CYS A 64 -10.44 5.24 14.11
C CYS A 64 -11.92 4.94 14.46
N ASP A 65 -12.69 5.90 14.99
CA ASP A 65 -14.07 5.65 15.45
C ASP A 65 -15.16 5.99 14.40
N SER A 66 -14.78 6.64 13.29
CA SER A 66 -15.73 7.03 12.24
C SER A 66 -15.09 7.15 10.86
N LEU A 67 -15.91 7.06 9.82
CA LEU A 67 -15.49 7.29 8.43
C LEU A 67 -14.92 8.70 8.21
N THR A 68 -15.43 9.69 8.95
CA THR A 68 -14.92 11.07 8.92
C THR A 68 -13.47 11.12 9.39
N GLN A 69 -13.13 10.42 10.49
CA GLN A 69 -11.75 10.33 10.97
C GLN A 69 -10.83 9.57 9.99
N VAL A 70 -11.31 8.47 9.41
CA VAL A 70 -10.56 7.73 8.37
C VAL A 70 -10.22 8.64 7.19
N ARG A 71 -11.21 9.40 6.69
CA ARG A 71 -11.01 10.34 5.58
C ARG A 71 -10.06 11.48 5.94
N ALA A 72 -10.12 12.00 7.16
CA ALA A 72 -9.17 13.02 7.63
C ALA A 72 -7.73 12.48 7.64
N GLY A 73 -7.52 11.24 8.06
CA GLY A 73 -6.22 10.57 7.98
C GLY A 73 -5.71 10.42 6.55
N ILE A 74 -6.58 10.00 5.62
CA ILE A 74 -6.25 9.91 4.18
C ILE A 74 -5.87 11.29 3.63
N ASN A 75 -6.67 12.32 3.87
CA ASN A 75 -6.38 13.67 3.38
C ASN A 75 -5.02 14.20 3.87
N ALA A 76 -4.64 13.90 5.12
CA ALA A 76 -3.35 14.28 5.66
C ALA A 76 -2.17 13.55 4.97
N ILE A 77 -2.37 12.30 4.56
CA ILE A 77 -1.40 11.54 3.76
C ILE A 77 -1.35 12.11 2.33
N ASP A 78 -2.50 12.39 1.72
CA ASP A 78 -2.57 12.93 0.36
C ASP A 78 -1.82 14.26 0.23
N ALA A 79 -1.95 15.15 1.23
CA ALA A 79 -1.18 16.39 1.28
C ALA A 79 0.34 16.13 1.27
N GLN A 80 0.81 15.14 2.04
CA GLN A 80 2.23 14.76 2.05
C GLN A 80 2.67 14.12 0.73
N LEU A 81 1.80 13.31 0.10
CA LEU A 81 2.08 12.71 -1.20
C LEU A 81 2.26 13.77 -2.28
N VAL A 82 1.45 14.84 -2.28
CA VAL A 82 1.60 15.96 -3.23
C VAL A 82 2.97 16.63 -3.07
N GLU A 83 3.40 16.92 -1.83
CA GLU A 83 4.71 17.51 -1.57
C GLU A 83 5.87 16.59 -2.02
N LEU A 84 5.76 15.28 -1.76
CA LEU A 84 6.76 14.31 -2.21
C LEU A 84 6.79 14.18 -3.74
N LEU A 85 5.65 14.25 -4.40
CA LEU A 85 5.56 14.23 -5.86
C LEU A 85 6.17 15.50 -6.47
N ALA A 86 5.95 16.67 -5.86
CA ALA A 86 6.58 17.92 -6.28
C ALA A 86 8.11 17.84 -6.18
N GLN A 87 8.63 17.31 -5.07
CA GLN A 87 10.07 17.08 -4.90
C GLN A 87 10.61 16.09 -5.94
N ARG A 88 9.89 14.99 -6.19
CA ARG A 88 10.27 14.02 -7.24
C ARG A 88 10.29 14.67 -8.63
N ALA A 89 9.31 15.50 -8.97
CA ALA A 89 9.27 16.21 -10.24
C ALA A 89 10.44 17.21 -10.39
N ALA A 90 10.88 17.84 -9.30
CA ALA A 90 12.08 18.67 -9.31
C ALA A 90 13.35 17.87 -9.66
N PHE A 91 13.48 16.63 -9.15
CA PHE A 91 14.58 15.74 -9.57
C PHE A 91 14.48 15.31 -11.03
N VAL A 92 13.27 15.08 -11.57
CA VAL A 92 13.07 14.79 -13.00
C VAL A 92 13.55 15.96 -13.85
N ARG A 93 13.13 17.19 -13.50
CA ARG A 93 13.60 18.41 -14.18
C ARG A 93 15.13 18.58 -14.10
N GLU A 94 15.74 18.27 -12.96
CA GLU A 94 17.20 18.31 -12.82
C GLU A 94 17.88 17.23 -13.67
N ALA A 95 17.30 16.03 -13.76
CA ALA A 95 17.81 14.96 -14.61
C ALA A 95 17.85 15.37 -16.08
N THR A 96 16.89 16.18 -16.53
CA THR A 96 16.82 16.70 -17.91
C THR A 96 18.10 17.44 -18.31
N ARG A 97 18.74 18.18 -17.39
CA ARG A 97 19.99 18.92 -17.67
C ARG A 97 21.16 18.00 -18.06
N PHE A 98 21.10 16.73 -17.71
CA PHE A 98 22.12 15.73 -18.06
C PHE A 98 21.81 14.95 -19.34
N LYS A 99 20.59 15.09 -19.87
CA LYS A 99 20.15 14.42 -21.10
C LYS A 99 20.58 15.28 -22.29
N ARG A 100 21.23 14.65 -23.27
CA ARG A 100 21.76 15.35 -24.47
C ARG A 100 20.84 15.24 -25.68
N THR A 101 19.94 14.27 -25.67
CA THR A 101 19.05 13.98 -26.78
C THR A 101 17.67 13.64 -26.23
N ILE A 102 16.63 13.95 -27.02
CA ILE A 102 15.24 13.62 -26.68
C ILE A 102 15.06 12.11 -26.44
N ASP A 103 15.78 11.27 -27.21
CA ASP A 103 15.76 9.80 -27.08
C ASP A 103 16.30 9.28 -25.74
N SER A 104 16.95 10.14 -24.94
CA SER A 104 17.40 9.78 -23.59
C SER A 104 16.36 10.07 -22.49
N ILE A 105 15.18 10.58 -22.87
CA ILE A 105 14.09 10.92 -21.94
C ILE A 105 13.32 9.68 -21.51
N ASP A 106 12.66 9.01 -22.46
CA ASP A 106 11.98 7.72 -22.23
C ASP A 106 12.99 6.58 -22.35
N VAL A 107 13.28 5.94 -21.22
CA VAL A 107 14.19 4.80 -21.15
C VAL A 107 13.42 3.61 -20.56
N PRO A 108 12.78 2.76 -21.38
CA PRO A 108 11.86 1.73 -20.90
C PRO A 108 12.46 0.75 -19.90
N ALA A 109 13.77 0.50 -19.99
CA ALA A 109 14.48 -0.34 -19.03
C ALA A 109 14.54 0.31 -17.63
N ARG A 110 14.73 1.63 -17.57
CA ARG A 110 14.76 2.39 -16.32
C ARG A 110 13.37 2.52 -15.71
N ASP A 111 12.34 2.71 -16.52
CA ASP A 111 10.96 2.77 -16.07
C ASP A 111 10.53 1.47 -15.40
N ARG A 112 10.86 0.34 -16.04
CA ARG A 112 10.62 -0.99 -15.46
C ARG A 112 11.34 -1.15 -14.13
N GLU A 113 12.58 -0.70 -14.02
CA GLU A 113 13.35 -0.78 -12.78
C GLU A 113 12.67 0.00 -11.64
N VAL A 114 12.15 1.20 -11.93
CA VAL A 114 11.43 2.02 -10.96
C VAL A 114 10.13 1.35 -10.50
N ILE A 115 9.35 0.80 -11.44
CA ILE A 115 8.07 0.13 -11.14
C ILE A 115 8.31 -1.13 -10.30
N GLU A 116 9.23 -2.00 -10.72
CA GLU A 116 9.53 -3.23 -9.97
C GLU A 116 10.18 -2.92 -8.62
N GLY A 117 10.98 -1.86 -8.53
CA GLY A 117 11.52 -1.34 -7.27
C GLY A 117 10.40 -0.95 -6.30
N ALA A 118 9.38 -0.22 -6.76
CA ALA A 118 8.23 0.16 -5.95
C ALA A 118 7.41 -1.05 -5.49
N VAL A 119 7.17 -2.02 -6.38
CA VAL A 119 6.46 -3.28 -6.04
C VAL A 119 7.23 -4.08 -5.00
N ASN A 120 8.55 -4.18 -5.12
CA ASN A 120 9.37 -4.88 -4.15
C ASN A 120 9.42 -4.16 -2.79
N ALA A 121 9.47 -2.83 -2.79
CA ALA A 121 9.41 -2.03 -1.58
C ALA A 121 8.05 -2.15 -0.87
N SER A 122 6.95 -2.25 -1.62
CA SER A 122 5.59 -2.36 -1.09
C SER A 122 5.40 -3.55 -0.15
N ARG A 123 6.12 -4.65 -0.40
CA ARG A 123 6.10 -5.87 0.43
C ARG A 123 6.69 -5.68 1.82
N LYS A 124 7.48 -4.62 2.03
CA LYS A 124 8.25 -4.36 3.25
C LYS A 124 7.70 -3.19 4.08
N THR A 125 6.66 -2.51 3.60
CA THR A 125 6.06 -1.40 4.35
C THR A 125 5.21 -1.91 5.51
N GLU A 126 5.05 -1.08 6.54
CA GLU A 126 4.17 -1.34 7.67
C GLU A 126 3.28 -0.08 7.89
N PRO A 127 1.97 -0.14 7.60
CA PRO A 127 1.22 -1.29 7.06
C PRO A 127 1.67 -1.66 5.63
N ARG A 128 1.48 -2.93 5.26
CA ARG A 128 1.84 -3.43 3.91
C ARG A 128 1.08 -2.66 2.83
N LEU A 129 1.77 -2.24 1.78
CA LEU A 129 1.16 -1.60 0.63
C LEU A 129 0.77 -2.69 -0.40
N PRO A 130 -0.51 -2.77 -0.84
CA PRO A 130 -0.89 -3.69 -1.92
C PRO A 130 -0.05 -3.48 -3.17
N GLU A 131 0.51 -4.56 -3.70
CA GLU A 131 1.40 -4.54 -4.89
C GLU A 131 0.68 -3.95 -6.12
N THR A 132 -0.64 -4.18 -6.23
CA THR A 132 -1.46 -3.60 -7.31
C THR A 132 -1.49 -2.07 -7.26
N ILE A 133 -1.54 -1.48 -6.06
CA ILE A 133 -1.53 -0.02 -5.88
C ILE A 133 -0.13 0.52 -6.17
N ALA A 134 0.91 -0.12 -5.63
CA ALA A 134 2.30 0.29 -5.86
C ALA A 134 2.62 0.33 -7.37
N ARG A 135 2.25 -0.72 -8.10
CA ARG A 135 2.44 -0.78 -9.56
C ARG A 135 1.69 0.33 -10.28
N ALA A 136 0.38 0.44 -10.08
CA ALA A 136 -0.46 1.39 -10.79
C ALA A 136 -0.05 2.85 -10.55
N VAL A 137 0.30 3.19 -9.31
CA VAL A 137 0.75 4.55 -8.95
C VAL A 137 2.08 4.87 -9.64
N PHE A 138 3.05 3.97 -9.61
CA PHE A 138 4.37 4.25 -10.20
C PHE A 138 4.33 4.24 -11.73
N GLU A 139 3.50 3.40 -12.36
CA GLU A 139 3.21 3.48 -13.80
C GLU A 139 2.62 4.85 -14.16
N ALA A 140 1.62 5.33 -13.41
CA ALA A 140 1.02 6.64 -13.65
C ALA A 140 2.03 7.80 -13.45
N ILE A 141 2.86 7.73 -12.42
CA ILE A 141 3.91 8.72 -12.16
C ILE A 141 4.90 8.77 -13.32
N ILE A 142 5.36 7.63 -13.83
CA ILE A 142 6.30 7.56 -14.97
C ILE A 142 5.64 8.11 -16.24
N ASN A 143 4.44 7.64 -16.55
CA ASN A 143 3.70 8.07 -17.75
C ASN A 143 3.43 9.59 -17.76
N ALA A 144 3.32 10.22 -16.59
CA ALA A 144 3.22 11.67 -16.48
C ALA A 144 4.59 12.39 -16.45
N SER A 145 5.65 11.72 -15.98
CA SER A 145 7.00 12.29 -15.88
C SER A 145 7.66 12.45 -17.26
N VAL A 146 7.48 11.48 -18.16
CA VAL A 146 8.04 11.51 -19.52
C VAL A 146 7.62 12.76 -20.30
N PRO A 147 6.31 13.06 -20.50
CA PRO A 147 5.91 14.26 -21.24
C PRO A 147 6.26 15.57 -20.52
N PHE A 148 6.32 15.58 -19.19
CA PHE A 148 6.84 16.73 -18.45
C PHE A 148 8.32 16.97 -18.76
N GLU A 149 9.12 15.92 -18.77
CA GLU A 149 10.54 15.99 -19.08
C GLU A 149 10.82 16.37 -20.54
N GLU A 150 10.04 15.85 -21.50
CA GLU A 150 10.09 16.25 -22.91
C GLU A 150 9.80 17.74 -23.09
N CYS A 151 8.79 18.27 -22.38
CA CYS A 151 8.49 19.70 -22.38
C CYS A 151 9.66 20.53 -21.82
N VAL A 152 10.22 20.14 -20.67
CA VAL A 152 11.39 20.82 -20.10
C VAL A 152 12.58 20.80 -21.06
N PHE A 153 12.86 19.66 -21.69
CA PHE A 153 13.94 19.51 -22.65
C PHE A 153 13.73 20.44 -23.86
N GLY A 154 12.53 20.42 -24.46
CA GLY A 154 12.20 21.25 -25.62
C GLY A 154 12.28 22.75 -25.35
N GLU A 155 11.77 23.21 -24.20
CA GLU A 155 11.87 24.63 -23.80
C GLU A 155 13.33 25.05 -23.53
N SER A 156 14.16 24.16 -22.99
CA SER A 156 15.58 24.46 -22.75
C SER A 156 16.39 24.66 -24.04
N GLU A 157 16.08 23.90 -25.09
CA GLU A 157 16.67 24.06 -26.43
C GLU A 157 16.17 25.34 -27.12
N ALA A 158 14.93 25.77 -26.82
CA ALA A 158 14.30 26.92 -27.46
C ALA A 158 14.76 28.30 -26.92
N GLY A 159 15.43 28.38 -25.76
CA GLY A 159 15.70 29.68 -25.15
C GLY A 159 16.66 29.79 -23.97
N CYS A 160 17.41 28.76 -23.60
CA CYS A 160 18.48 28.86 -22.58
C CYS A 160 19.88 28.98 -23.19
N GLY A 161 19.99 29.49 -24.42
CA GLY A 161 21.24 29.89 -25.05
C GLY A 161 21.39 31.41 -25.04
N GLU A 162 22.39 31.89 -24.31
CA GLU A 162 22.99 33.24 -24.35
C GLU A 162 22.19 34.42 -23.77
N GLU A 163 22.47 34.71 -22.48
CA GLU A 163 22.89 36.06 -22.04
C GLU A 163 24.13 35.93 -21.14
#